data_AF-A0A318SZS8-F1
#
_entry.id   AF-A0A318SZS8-F1
#
_cell.length_a   1.000
_cell.length_b   1.000
_cell.length_c   1.000
_cell.angle_alpha   90.00
_cell.angle_beta   90.00
_cell.angle_gamma   90.00
#
_symmetry.space_group_name_H-M   'P 1'
#
loop_
_entity.id
_entity.type
_entity.pdbx_description
1 polymer ?
#
loop_
_entity_poly.entity_id
_entity_poly.type
_entity_poly.pdbx_seq_one_letter_code
_entity_poly.pdbx_strand_id
1 'polypeptide(L)'
;MNHLALITRTRGLIAAGDIVGAESALADLADAEGDNALILVLDQLAPKDILAVMREYDDSRASVVNLLVTPEQFARAMVLEKQYKDLSHTHLRSMVNAVVFRDDGDPLEFLNAIGDLEGGSEALANYFTEKWSRIEAFARTGTFDTTEDYGLMLTEEQLLASAYVQPQLLQDEVADRDWMQLAWLLRYECRDLFVEMLLVLRAKARAHDLGLEDDEAPPDDEDDGKFETSDTDRGKATPAARNSDEESAI
;
A
#
# COMPACT_ATOMS: atom_id res chain seq x y z
N MET A 1 -21.43 20.24 8.31
CA MET A 1 -20.46 21.24 8.81
C MET A 1 -19.62 21.77 7.62
N ASN A 2 -18.67 22.72 7.73
CA ASN A 2 -17.90 23.17 6.54
C ASN A 2 -16.74 22.20 6.24
N HIS A 3 -16.94 21.26 5.31
CA HIS A 3 -15.94 20.24 4.92
C HIS A 3 -14.58 20.86 4.52
N LEU A 4 -14.58 22.07 3.96
CA LEU A 4 -13.35 22.79 3.60
C LEU A 4 -12.45 23.09 4.82
N ALA A 5 -13.07 23.44 5.95
CA ALA A 5 -12.34 23.72 7.19
C ALA A 5 -11.73 22.44 7.76
N LEU A 6 -12.46 21.32 7.68
CA LEU A 6 -11.93 20.00 8.08
C LEU A 6 -10.76 19.57 7.19
N ILE A 7 -10.88 19.72 5.87
CA ILE A 7 -9.81 19.39 4.92
C ILE A 7 -8.56 20.21 5.23
N THR A 8 -8.72 21.51 5.48
CA THR A 8 -7.60 22.40 5.82
C THR A 8 -6.95 22.01 7.15
N ARG A 9 -7.75 21.66 8.16
CA ARG A 9 -7.27 21.16 9.45
C ARG A 9 -6.51 19.85 9.28
N THR A 10 -7.07 18.89 8.56
CA THR A 10 -6.47 17.56 8.30
C THR A 10 -5.11 17.71 7.62
N ARG A 11 -5.03 18.53 6.56
CA ARG A 11 -3.77 18.84 5.89
C ARG A 11 -2.75 19.50 6.80
N GLY A 12 -3.20 20.44 7.65
CA GLY A 12 -2.33 21.08 8.63
C GLY A 12 -1.75 20.11 9.65
N LEU A 13 -2.55 19.14 10.11
CA LEU A 13 -2.11 18.09 11.04
C LEU A 13 -1.11 17.15 10.37
N ILE A 14 -1.37 16.69 9.14
CA ILE A 14 -0.43 15.86 8.37
C ILE A 14 0.89 16.59 8.15
N ALA A 15 0.84 17.86 7.73
CA ALA A 15 2.04 18.68 7.52
C ALA A 15 2.84 18.91 8.81
N ALA A 16 2.18 18.87 9.98
CA ALA A 16 2.82 18.95 11.28
C ALA A 16 3.31 17.58 11.82
N GLY A 17 3.12 16.48 11.07
CA GLY A 17 3.45 15.12 11.49
C GLY A 17 2.45 14.50 12.47
N ASP A 18 1.33 15.17 12.76
CA ASP A 18 0.28 14.65 13.65
C ASP A 18 -0.73 13.79 12.87
N ILE A 19 -0.28 12.62 12.42
CA ILE A 19 -1.09 11.67 11.65
C ILE A 19 -2.26 11.12 12.47
N VAL A 20 -2.05 10.92 13.78
CA VAL A 20 -3.09 10.44 14.70
C VAL A 20 -4.18 11.49 14.88
N GLY A 21 -3.80 12.77 15.06
CA GLY A 21 -4.76 13.87 15.11
C GLY A 21 -5.52 14.04 13.80
N ALA A 22 -4.85 13.86 12.65
CA ALA A 22 -5.49 13.91 11.34
C ALA A 22 -6.53 12.80 11.17
N GLU A 23 -6.19 11.56 11.53
CA GLU A 23 -7.10 10.42 11.47
C GLU A 23 -8.28 10.60 12.43
N SER A 24 -8.03 11.04 13.66
CA SER A 24 -9.08 11.31 14.64
C SER A 24 -10.06 12.38 14.16
N ALA A 25 -9.59 13.43 13.48
CA ALA A 25 -10.48 14.45 12.92
C ALA A 25 -11.37 13.91 11.79
N LEU A 26 -10.88 12.93 11.02
CA LEU A 26 -11.66 12.25 9.99
C LEU A 26 -12.66 11.25 10.60
N ALA A 27 -12.26 10.54 11.65
CA ALA A 27 -13.14 9.65 12.41
C ALA A 27 -14.27 10.42 13.09
N ASP A 28 -13.99 11.57 13.71
CA ASP A 28 -14.99 12.45 14.30
C ASP A 28 -16.07 12.87 13.28
N LEU A 29 -15.68 13.08 12.01
CA LEU A 29 -16.64 13.37 10.94
C LEU A 29 -17.53 12.16 10.64
N ALA A 30 -16.95 10.96 10.52
CA ALA A 30 -17.71 9.75 10.27
C ALA A 30 -18.70 9.48 11.41
N ASP A 31 -18.28 9.67 12.67
CA ASP A 31 -19.13 9.50 13.85
C ASP A 31 -20.27 10.54 13.90
N ALA A 32 -20.01 11.78 13.48
CA ALA A 32 -20.98 12.88 13.57
C ALA A 32 -21.93 12.96 12.36
N GLU A 33 -21.44 12.70 11.15
CA GLU A 33 -22.16 12.94 9.88
C GLU A 33 -22.29 11.67 9.01
N GLY A 34 -21.65 10.55 9.40
CA GLY A 34 -21.71 9.26 8.72
C GLY A 34 -20.63 9.05 7.65
N ASP A 35 -20.43 7.79 7.25
CA ASP A 35 -19.40 7.36 6.29
C ASP A 35 -19.47 8.10 4.95
N ASN A 36 -20.68 8.38 4.46
CA ASN A 36 -20.89 9.14 3.22
C ASN A 36 -20.28 10.55 3.29
N ALA A 37 -20.31 11.20 4.45
CA ALA A 37 -19.70 12.52 4.61
C ALA A 37 -18.17 12.42 4.55
N LEU A 38 -17.60 11.38 5.16
CA LEU A 38 -16.16 11.11 5.10
C LEU A 38 -15.72 10.77 3.68
N ILE A 39 -16.45 9.94 2.94
CA ILE A 39 -16.15 9.63 1.52
C ILE A 39 -16.05 10.92 0.68
N LEU A 40 -17.00 11.86 0.84
CA LEU A 40 -16.96 13.16 0.14
C LEU A 40 -15.76 14.02 0.53
N VAL A 41 -15.22 13.86 1.73
CA VAL A 41 -14.01 14.55 2.18
C VAL A 41 -12.76 13.87 1.63
N LEU A 42 -12.69 12.54 1.67
CA LEU A 42 -11.60 11.76 1.09
C LEU A 42 -11.43 12.08 -0.40
N ASP A 43 -12.53 12.25 -1.14
CA ASP A 43 -12.50 12.64 -2.56
C ASP A 43 -11.87 14.01 -2.85
N GLN A 44 -11.77 14.87 -1.84
CA GLN A 44 -11.15 16.20 -1.94
C GLN A 44 -9.73 16.25 -1.37
N LEU A 45 -9.29 15.20 -0.66
CA LEU A 45 -7.92 15.08 -0.17
C LEU A 45 -6.98 14.71 -1.32
N ALA A 46 -5.74 15.19 -1.24
CA ALA A 46 -4.74 14.76 -2.21
C ALA A 46 -4.36 13.30 -1.91
N PRO A 47 -4.03 12.47 -2.92
CA PRO A 47 -3.63 11.08 -2.69
C PRO A 47 -2.48 10.92 -1.68
N LYS A 48 -1.53 11.88 -1.65
CA LYS A 48 -0.45 11.91 -0.66
C LYS A 48 -0.92 12.09 0.78
N ASP A 49 -1.99 12.86 1.00
CA ASP A 49 -2.56 13.10 2.32
C ASP A 49 -3.28 11.84 2.81
N ILE A 50 -4.00 11.16 1.89
CA ILE A 50 -4.64 9.87 2.15
C ILE A 50 -3.57 8.83 2.48
N LEU A 51 -2.52 8.70 1.64
CA LEU A 51 -1.40 7.79 1.88
C LEU A 51 -0.74 8.00 3.24
N ALA A 52 -0.49 9.26 3.63
CA ALA A 52 0.15 9.58 4.91
C ALA A 52 -0.64 9.02 6.10
N VAL A 53 -1.97 9.06 6.05
CA VAL A 53 -2.82 8.42 7.06
C VAL A 53 -2.74 6.90 6.92
N MET A 54 -3.06 6.35 5.75
CA MET A 54 -3.16 4.89 5.55
C MET A 54 -1.90 4.13 5.95
N ARG A 55 -0.71 4.71 5.71
CA ARG A 55 0.61 4.11 5.98
C ARG A 55 0.88 3.82 7.46
N GLU A 56 0.20 4.52 8.37
CA GLU A 56 0.38 4.43 9.83
C GLU A 56 -0.52 3.35 10.48
N TYR A 57 -1.43 2.75 9.70
CA TYR A 57 -2.46 1.84 10.18
C TYR A 57 -2.40 0.50 9.45
N ASP A 58 -2.65 -0.58 10.19
CA ASP A 58 -2.61 -1.97 9.72
C ASP A 58 -3.80 -2.76 10.31
N ASP A 59 -3.83 -4.09 10.09
CA ASP A 59 -4.91 -4.94 10.62
C ASP A 59 -5.02 -4.94 12.15
N SER A 60 -3.92 -4.64 12.86
CA SER A 60 -3.91 -4.56 14.33
C SER A 60 -4.39 -3.19 14.85
N ARG A 61 -4.32 -2.17 14.01
CA ARG A 61 -4.70 -0.79 14.29
C ARG A 61 -5.54 -0.27 13.12
N ALA A 62 -6.83 -0.57 13.15
CA ALA A 62 -7.76 -0.14 12.10
C ALA A 62 -7.88 1.39 12.03
N SER A 63 -8.02 1.92 10.81
CA SER A 63 -8.38 3.32 10.55
C SER A 63 -9.67 3.40 9.76
N VAL A 64 -10.50 4.40 10.07
CA VAL A 64 -11.71 4.69 9.28
C VAL A 64 -11.39 5.00 7.81
N VAL A 65 -10.19 5.55 7.54
CA VAL A 65 -9.73 5.84 6.18
C VAL A 65 -9.49 4.55 5.40
N ASN A 66 -8.84 3.55 6.01
CA ASN A 66 -8.60 2.24 5.37
C ASN A 66 -9.91 1.51 5.06
N LEU A 67 -10.95 1.71 5.90
CA LEU A 67 -12.27 1.11 5.72
C LEU A 67 -13.09 1.76 4.59
N LEU A 68 -12.89 3.06 4.33
CA LEU A 68 -13.75 3.82 3.40
C LEU A 68 -13.07 4.26 2.11
N VAL A 69 -11.76 4.08 1.98
CA VAL A 69 -11.05 4.38 0.75
C VAL A 69 -11.62 3.55 -0.41
N THR A 70 -11.80 4.19 -1.55
CA THR A 70 -12.21 3.52 -2.80
C THR A 70 -11.01 2.82 -3.45
N PRO A 71 -11.22 1.80 -4.30
CA PRO A 71 -10.16 1.17 -5.10
C PRO A 71 -9.25 2.17 -5.82
N GLU A 72 -9.82 3.18 -6.48
CA GLU A 72 -9.06 4.15 -7.25
C GLU A 72 -8.30 5.13 -6.37
N GLN A 73 -8.85 5.53 -5.21
CA GLN A 73 -8.13 6.34 -4.23
C GLN A 73 -6.95 5.55 -3.65
N PHE A 74 -7.15 4.27 -3.35
CA PHE A 74 -6.09 3.41 -2.84
C PHE A 74 -4.97 3.21 -3.86
N ALA A 75 -5.30 2.90 -5.12
CA ALA A 75 -4.31 2.75 -6.18
C ALA A 75 -3.44 4.02 -6.31
N ARG A 76 -4.06 5.21 -6.32
CA ARG A 76 -3.34 6.50 -6.37
C ARG A 76 -2.45 6.74 -5.15
N ALA A 77 -2.88 6.31 -3.97
CA ALA A 77 -2.05 6.38 -2.76
C ALA A 77 -0.88 5.39 -2.85
N MET A 78 -1.14 4.15 -3.24
CA MET A 78 -0.16 3.06 -3.26
C MET A 78 1.04 3.36 -4.17
N VAL A 79 0.82 3.94 -5.36
CA VAL A 79 1.92 4.28 -6.28
C VAL A 79 2.85 5.38 -5.77
N LEU A 80 2.38 6.20 -4.82
CA LEU A 80 3.18 7.25 -4.18
C LEU A 80 4.05 6.70 -3.04
N GLU A 81 3.85 5.44 -2.61
CA GLU A 81 4.61 4.86 -1.50
C GLU A 81 6.12 4.90 -1.75
N LYS A 82 6.56 4.69 -2.99
CA LYS A 82 7.98 4.73 -3.38
C LYS A 82 8.68 6.04 -3.01
N GLN A 83 7.95 7.14 -2.86
CA GLN A 83 8.50 8.44 -2.47
C GLN A 83 9.03 8.44 -1.02
N TYR A 84 8.56 7.53 -0.16
CA TYR A 84 8.99 7.43 1.23
C TYR A 84 10.32 6.69 1.43
N LYS A 85 10.86 6.05 0.38
CA LYS A 85 12.15 5.34 0.42
C LYS A 85 12.26 4.30 1.54
N ASP A 86 11.15 3.64 1.89
CA ASP A 86 11.15 2.50 2.80
C ASP A 86 11.73 1.28 2.09
N LEU A 87 13.02 1.03 2.29
CA LEU A 87 13.74 -0.09 1.69
C LEU A 87 13.20 -1.46 2.15
N SER A 88 12.54 -1.52 3.32
CA SER A 88 11.93 -2.75 3.80
C SER A 88 10.58 -3.02 3.15
N HIS A 89 9.91 -1.98 2.63
CA HIS A 89 8.53 -2.01 2.16
C HIS A 89 7.54 -2.56 3.20
N THR A 90 7.85 -2.46 4.50
CA THR A 90 7.02 -3.00 5.57
C THR A 90 5.69 -2.25 5.66
N HIS A 91 5.75 -0.93 5.54
CA HIS A 91 4.54 -0.11 5.54
C HIS A 91 3.66 -0.40 4.32
N LEU A 92 4.27 -0.51 3.13
CA LEU A 92 3.55 -0.88 1.91
C LEU A 92 2.80 -2.21 2.08
N ARG A 93 3.48 -3.25 2.57
CA ARG A 93 2.85 -4.57 2.77
C ARG A 93 1.70 -4.52 3.76
N SER A 94 1.92 -3.89 4.92
CA SER A 94 0.91 -3.79 5.98
C SER A 94 -0.32 -3.01 5.50
N MET A 95 -0.10 -1.90 4.79
CA MET A 95 -1.17 -1.10 4.20
C MET A 95 -1.95 -1.85 3.11
N VAL A 96 -1.26 -2.53 2.19
CA VAL A 96 -1.90 -3.32 1.13
C VAL A 96 -2.76 -4.42 1.72
N ASN A 97 -2.23 -5.20 2.66
CA ASN A 97 -2.97 -6.29 3.29
C ASN A 97 -4.22 -5.77 4.01
N ALA A 98 -4.08 -4.69 4.79
CA ALA A 98 -5.17 -4.13 5.58
C ALA A 98 -6.30 -3.52 4.74
N VAL A 99 -5.98 -2.99 3.56
CA VAL A 99 -6.97 -2.31 2.71
C VAL A 99 -7.59 -3.27 1.71
N VAL A 100 -6.78 -4.07 1.02
CA VAL A 100 -7.25 -4.98 -0.03
C VAL A 100 -8.06 -6.12 0.54
N PHE A 101 -7.71 -6.62 1.73
CA PHE A 101 -8.39 -7.75 2.38
C PHE A 101 -9.30 -7.34 3.55
N ARG A 102 -9.71 -6.07 3.61
CA ARG A 102 -10.70 -5.61 4.59
C ARG A 102 -12.02 -6.36 4.45
N ASP A 103 -12.76 -6.52 5.54
CA ASP A 103 -13.92 -7.43 5.61
C ASP A 103 -15.06 -7.10 4.63
N ASP A 104 -15.20 -5.84 4.22
CA ASP A 104 -16.23 -5.36 3.30
C ASP A 104 -15.70 -5.00 1.90
N GLY A 105 -14.41 -5.23 1.65
CA GLY A 105 -13.75 -4.94 0.38
C GLY A 105 -13.82 -6.12 -0.59
N ASP A 106 -13.86 -5.84 -1.89
CA ASP A 106 -13.59 -6.82 -2.94
C ASP A 106 -12.11 -6.69 -3.38
N PRO A 107 -11.23 -7.66 -3.04
CA PRO A 107 -9.83 -7.63 -3.44
C PRO A 107 -9.63 -7.43 -4.95
N LEU A 108 -10.53 -7.95 -5.79
CA LEU A 108 -10.42 -7.84 -7.23
C LEU A 108 -10.66 -6.41 -7.73
N GLU A 109 -11.58 -5.66 -7.11
CA GLU A 109 -11.80 -4.26 -7.47
C GLU A 109 -10.54 -3.43 -7.19
N PHE A 110 -9.90 -3.65 -6.04
CA PHE A 110 -8.62 -3.00 -5.70
C PHE A 110 -7.51 -3.39 -6.68
N LEU A 111 -7.34 -4.68 -6.97
CA LEU A 111 -6.30 -5.14 -7.89
C LEU A 111 -6.49 -4.61 -9.31
N ASN A 112 -7.73 -4.53 -9.80
CA ASN A 112 -8.03 -3.95 -11.10
C ASN A 112 -7.71 -2.44 -11.12
N ALA A 113 -8.13 -1.68 -10.11
CA ALA A 113 -7.82 -0.25 -10.02
C ALA A 113 -6.30 0.01 -9.93
N ILE A 114 -5.55 -0.88 -9.27
CA ILE A 114 -4.09 -0.85 -9.24
C ILE A 114 -3.52 -1.12 -10.64
N GLY A 115 -3.99 -2.15 -11.34
CA GLY A 115 -3.49 -2.50 -12.67
C GLY A 115 -3.80 -1.45 -13.73
N ASP A 116 -4.91 -0.73 -13.60
CA ASP A 116 -5.30 0.36 -14.50
C ASP A 116 -4.47 1.65 -14.30
N LEU A 117 -3.74 1.76 -13.19
CA LEU A 117 -2.96 2.94 -12.84
C LEU A 117 -1.48 2.78 -13.22
N GLU A 118 -0.92 3.79 -13.89
CA GLU A 118 0.51 3.86 -14.17
C GLU A 118 1.33 3.78 -12.87
N GLY A 119 2.31 2.87 -12.85
CA GLY A 119 3.12 2.57 -11.66
C GLY A 119 2.49 1.54 -10.70
N GLY A 120 1.27 1.05 -10.95
CA GLY A 120 0.63 0.03 -10.12
C GLY A 120 1.39 -1.30 -10.07
N SER A 121 1.86 -1.78 -11.22
CA SER A 121 2.69 -2.99 -11.32
C SER A 121 4.05 -2.83 -10.63
N GLU A 122 4.64 -1.62 -10.65
CA GLU A 122 5.87 -1.28 -9.92
C GLU A 122 5.66 -1.30 -8.40
N ALA A 123 4.55 -0.73 -7.92
CA ALA A 123 4.19 -0.76 -6.52
C ALA A 123 3.93 -2.20 -6.02
N LEU A 124 3.26 -3.03 -6.81
CA LEU A 124 3.12 -4.45 -6.48
C LEU A 124 4.46 -5.21 -6.53
N ALA A 125 5.37 -4.85 -7.43
CA ALA A 125 6.72 -5.41 -7.43
C ALA A 125 7.44 -5.05 -6.10
N ASN A 126 7.35 -3.81 -5.64
CA ASN A 126 7.89 -3.39 -4.35
C ASN A 126 7.32 -4.21 -3.17
N TYR A 127 6.01 -4.49 -3.19
CA TYR A 127 5.36 -5.34 -2.20
C TYR A 127 6.01 -6.74 -2.13
N PHE A 128 6.33 -7.34 -3.29
CA PHE A 128 6.88 -8.70 -3.38
C PHE A 128 8.41 -8.80 -3.31
N THR A 129 9.15 -7.70 -3.17
CA THR A 129 10.62 -7.67 -3.19
C THR A 129 11.27 -8.73 -2.29
N GLU A 130 10.82 -8.87 -1.03
CA GLU A 130 11.37 -9.86 -0.09
C GLU A 130 10.96 -11.32 -0.40
N LYS A 131 9.95 -11.52 -1.25
CA LYS A 131 9.42 -12.85 -1.63
C LYS A 131 9.75 -13.21 -3.08
N TRP A 132 10.70 -12.50 -3.69
CA TRP A 132 11.08 -12.63 -5.09
C TRP A 132 11.20 -14.08 -5.60
N SER A 133 12.08 -14.88 -4.98
CA SER A 133 12.33 -16.27 -5.39
C SER A 133 11.08 -17.14 -5.35
N ARG A 134 10.22 -16.90 -4.36
CA ARG A 134 8.98 -17.65 -4.14
C ARG A 134 7.93 -17.31 -5.17
N ILE A 135 7.84 -16.04 -5.57
CA ILE A 135 6.93 -15.60 -6.64
C ILE A 135 7.37 -16.15 -7.99
N GLU A 136 8.67 -16.18 -8.28
CA GLU A 136 9.22 -16.84 -9.48
C GLU A 136 8.93 -18.35 -9.50
N ALA A 137 9.16 -19.04 -8.38
CA ALA A 137 8.83 -20.45 -8.26
C ALA A 137 7.33 -20.68 -8.46
N PHE A 138 6.48 -19.86 -7.84
CA PHE A 138 5.03 -19.93 -7.99
C PHE A 138 4.61 -19.76 -9.45
N ALA A 139 5.13 -18.75 -10.15
CA ALA A 139 4.86 -18.51 -11.57
C ALA A 139 5.16 -19.75 -12.44
N ARG A 140 6.24 -20.47 -12.12
CA ARG A 140 6.63 -21.71 -12.80
C ARG A 140 5.76 -22.90 -12.43
N THR A 141 5.50 -23.11 -11.14
CA THR A 141 5.02 -24.41 -10.65
C THR A 141 3.53 -24.48 -10.37
N GLY A 142 2.88 -23.37 -10.02
CA GLY A 142 1.51 -23.47 -9.46
C GLY A 142 1.43 -23.50 -7.95
N THR A 143 2.56 -23.61 -7.25
CA THR A 143 2.60 -23.94 -5.81
C THR A 143 3.66 -23.11 -5.06
N PHE A 144 3.54 -23.04 -3.74
CA PHE A 144 4.47 -22.32 -2.86
C PHE A 144 5.50 -23.25 -2.18
N ASP A 145 5.88 -24.35 -2.83
CA ASP A 145 6.89 -25.29 -2.32
C ASP A 145 8.30 -24.66 -2.33
N THR A 146 8.89 -24.53 -1.14
CA THR A 146 10.22 -23.95 -0.92
C THR A 146 11.36 -24.71 -1.61
N THR A 147 11.16 -25.97 -1.99
CA THR A 147 12.18 -26.76 -2.68
C THR A 147 12.41 -26.29 -4.13
N GLU A 148 11.45 -25.53 -4.67
CA GLU A 148 11.43 -25.03 -6.05
C GLU A 148 12.03 -23.61 -6.18
N ASP A 149 12.45 -22.96 -5.10
CA ASP A 149 12.89 -21.55 -5.11
C ASP A 149 14.07 -21.25 -6.05
N TYR A 150 14.86 -22.26 -6.43
CA TYR A 150 16.08 -22.12 -7.24
C TYR A 150 15.98 -22.67 -8.67
N GLY A 151 14.77 -22.94 -9.17
CA GLY A 151 14.58 -23.40 -10.55
C GLY A 151 14.85 -22.31 -11.60
N LEU A 152 15.01 -22.73 -12.86
CA LEU A 152 15.16 -21.79 -13.97
C LEU A 152 13.91 -20.90 -14.09
N MET A 153 14.13 -19.59 -14.26
CA MET A 153 13.07 -18.64 -14.53
C MET A 153 12.41 -18.97 -15.88
N LEU A 154 11.09 -18.81 -15.95
CA LEU A 154 10.37 -18.87 -17.22
C LEU A 154 10.86 -17.75 -18.13
N THR A 155 11.01 -18.02 -19.43
CA THR A 155 11.16 -16.94 -20.41
C THR A 155 9.89 -16.08 -20.44
N GLU A 156 9.97 -14.87 -20.97
CA GLU A 156 8.79 -13.99 -21.11
C GLU A 156 7.68 -14.65 -21.95
N GLU A 157 8.04 -15.32 -23.05
CA GLU A 157 7.10 -16.08 -23.87
C GLU A 157 6.43 -17.22 -23.09
N GLN A 158 7.20 -17.96 -22.27
CA GLN A 158 6.66 -19.01 -21.42
C GLN A 158 5.74 -18.46 -20.33
N LEU A 159 6.10 -17.30 -19.75
CA LEU A 159 5.30 -16.62 -18.74
C LEU A 159 3.95 -16.19 -19.32
N LEU A 160 3.96 -15.54 -20.50
CA LEU A 160 2.74 -15.16 -21.21
C LEU A 160 1.87 -16.38 -21.55
N ALA A 161 2.48 -17.47 -22.02
CA ALA A 161 1.77 -18.71 -22.30
C ALA A 161 1.17 -19.35 -21.03
N SER A 162 1.76 -19.11 -19.85
CA SER A 162 1.30 -19.64 -18.57
C SER A 162 0.06 -18.92 -18.00
N ALA A 163 -0.31 -17.76 -18.55
CA ALA A 163 -1.42 -16.94 -18.06
C ALA A 163 -2.77 -17.68 -18.06
N TYR A 164 -2.94 -18.73 -18.87
CA TYR A 164 -4.20 -19.49 -18.98
C TYR A 164 -4.19 -20.85 -18.30
N VAL A 165 -3.14 -21.16 -17.54
CA VAL A 165 -3.02 -22.41 -16.80
C VAL A 165 -4.01 -22.40 -15.63
N GLN A 166 -4.70 -23.52 -15.43
CA GLN A 166 -5.63 -23.70 -14.32
C GLN A 166 -4.88 -23.72 -12.96
N PRO A 167 -5.48 -23.21 -11.88
CA PRO A 167 -4.88 -23.28 -10.56
C PRO A 167 -4.60 -24.73 -10.15
N GLN A 168 -3.38 -25.00 -9.68
CA GLN A 168 -3.05 -26.27 -9.03
C GLN A 168 -3.45 -26.26 -7.55
N LEU A 169 -3.38 -25.06 -6.95
CA LEU A 169 -3.74 -24.77 -5.57
C LEU A 169 -5.08 -24.02 -5.55
N LEU A 170 -6.00 -24.43 -4.70
CA LEU A 170 -7.27 -23.72 -4.51
C LEU A 170 -7.02 -22.42 -3.73
N GLN A 171 -7.86 -21.41 -3.96
CA GLN A 171 -7.75 -20.13 -3.27
C GLN A 171 -7.87 -20.28 -1.74
N ASP A 172 -8.79 -21.13 -1.28
CA ASP A 172 -9.02 -21.38 0.16
C ASP A 172 -7.78 -21.90 0.90
N GLU A 173 -6.84 -22.55 0.19
CA GLU A 173 -5.61 -23.07 0.78
C GLU A 173 -4.60 -21.95 1.11
N VAL A 174 -4.78 -20.77 0.53
CA VAL A 174 -3.92 -19.59 0.70
C VAL A 174 -4.69 -18.35 1.11
N ALA A 175 -5.92 -18.49 1.59
CA ALA A 175 -6.78 -17.37 1.98
C ALA A 175 -6.39 -16.82 3.37
N ASP A 176 -5.15 -16.36 3.51
CA ASP A 176 -4.55 -15.86 4.76
C ASP A 176 -4.51 -14.34 4.87
N ARG A 177 -5.08 -13.62 3.89
CA ARG A 177 -5.05 -12.15 3.75
C ARG A 177 -3.64 -11.58 3.66
N ASP A 178 -2.71 -12.39 3.16
CA ASP A 178 -1.31 -12.03 3.01
C ASP A 178 -0.82 -12.32 1.59
N TRP A 179 0.49 -12.22 1.40
CA TRP A 179 1.16 -12.23 0.11
C TRP A 179 0.87 -13.49 -0.74
N MET A 180 0.59 -14.65 -0.14
CA MET A 180 0.24 -15.87 -0.90
C MET A 180 -1.14 -15.71 -1.55
N GLN A 181 -2.13 -15.21 -0.81
CA GLN A 181 -3.45 -14.91 -1.35
C GLN A 181 -3.36 -13.87 -2.46
N LEU A 182 -2.59 -12.80 -2.23
CA LEU A 182 -2.41 -11.73 -3.20
C LEU A 182 -1.76 -12.24 -4.49
N ALA A 183 -0.70 -13.04 -4.37
CA ALA A 183 -0.02 -13.66 -5.52
C ALA A 183 -0.95 -14.61 -6.28
N TRP A 184 -1.79 -15.37 -5.58
CA TRP A 184 -2.78 -16.25 -6.19
C TRP A 184 -3.82 -15.46 -6.99
N LEU A 185 -4.40 -14.41 -6.39
CA LEU A 185 -5.36 -13.52 -7.05
C LEU A 185 -4.76 -12.87 -8.30
N LEU A 186 -3.57 -12.31 -8.18
CA LEU A 186 -2.86 -11.72 -9.31
C LEU A 186 -2.70 -12.75 -10.43
N ARG A 187 -2.17 -13.92 -10.14
CA ARG A 187 -1.86 -14.89 -11.19
C ARG A 187 -3.09 -15.42 -11.91
N TYR A 188 -4.19 -15.66 -11.20
CA TYR A 188 -5.32 -16.39 -11.76
C TYR A 188 -6.49 -15.49 -12.16
N GLU A 189 -6.68 -14.37 -11.46
CA GLU A 189 -7.77 -13.41 -11.68
C GLU A 189 -7.29 -12.12 -12.37
N CYS A 190 -6.10 -11.60 -12.04
CA CYS A 190 -5.52 -10.38 -12.63
C CYS A 190 -4.25 -10.67 -13.45
N ARG A 191 -4.36 -11.58 -14.42
CA ARG A 191 -3.21 -12.20 -15.12
C ARG A 191 -2.24 -11.23 -15.77
N ASP A 192 -2.76 -10.22 -16.47
CA ASP A 192 -1.93 -9.24 -17.16
C ASP A 192 -1.09 -8.45 -16.14
N LEU A 193 -1.73 -8.02 -15.05
CA LEU A 193 -1.06 -7.35 -13.93
C LEU A 193 -0.01 -8.24 -13.26
N PHE A 194 -0.26 -9.55 -13.11
CA PHE A 194 0.75 -10.49 -12.59
C PHE A 194 1.98 -10.58 -13.48
N VAL A 195 1.78 -10.68 -14.79
CA VAL A 195 2.89 -10.75 -15.76
C VAL A 195 3.70 -9.46 -15.72
N GLU A 196 3.03 -8.30 -15.80
CA GLU A 196 3.69 -6.99 -15.75
C GLU A 196 4.48 -6.80 -14.45
N MET A 197 3.85 -7.07 -13.30
CA MET A 197 4.50 -6.99 -11.99
C MET A 197 5.73 -7.91 -11.94
N LEU A 198 5.63 -9.16 -12.41
CA LEU A 198 6.75 -10.10 -12.39
C LEU A 198 7.90 -9.62 -13.26
N LEU A 199 7.62 -9.04 -14.44
CA LEU A 199 8.65 -8.46 -15.31
C LEU A 199 9.36 -7.26 -14.66
N VAL A 200 8.63 -6.40 -13.95
CA VAL A 200 9.22 -5.29 -13.18
C VAL A 200 10.08 -5.83 -12.05
N LEU A 201 9.59 -6.82 -11.32
CA LEU A 201 10.31 -7.44 -10.22
C LEU A 201 11.60 -8.14 -10.68
N ARG A 202 11.58 -8.80 -11.86
CA ARG A 202 12.78 -9.30 -12.56
C ARG A 202 13.80 -8.21 -12.83
N ALA A 203 13.33 -7.06 -13.32
CA ALA A 203 14.21 -5.94 -13.64
C ALA A 203 14.89 -5.39 -12.39
N LYS A 204 14.12 -5.22 -11.30
CA LYS A 204 14.63 -4.80 -9.99
C LYS A 204 15.66 -5.76 -9.41
N ALA A 205 15.36 -7.06 -9.39
CA ALA A 205 16.30 -8.07 -8.89
C ALA A 205 17.63 -8.07 -9.68
N ARG A 206 17.57 -7.92 -11.01
CA ARG A 206 18.78 -7.78 -11.83
C ARG A 206 19.55 -6.49 -11.54
N ALA A 207 18.86 -5.38 -11.31
CA ALA A 207 19.50 -4.11 -10.97
C ALA A 207 20.21 -4.21 -9.61
N HIS A 208 19.58 -4.82 -8.61
CA HIS A 208 20.17 -5.15 -7.31
C HIS A 208 21.45 -6.01 -7.47
N ASP A 209 21.38 -7.12 -8.23
CA ASP A 209 22.51 -8.02 -8.46
C ASP A 209 23.69 -7.32 -9.19
N LEU A 210 23.40 -6.33 -10.03
CA LEU A 210 24.39 -5.52 -10.73
C LEU A 210 24.91 -4.34 -9.90
N GLY A 211 24.36 -4.10 -8.70
CA GLY A 211 24.72 -2.96 -7.84
C GLY A 211 24.30 -1.61 -8.42
N LEU A 212 23.22 -1.58 -9.20
CA LEU A 212 22.71 -0.37 -9.90
C LEU A 212 21.63 0.37 -9.11
N GLU A 213 21.39 0.04 -7.85
CA GLU A 213 20.27 0.58 -7.05
C GLU A 213 20.37 2.08 -6.67
N ASP A 214 21.43 2.79 -7.06
CA ASP A 214 21.68 4.17 -6.60
C ASP A 214 21.22 5.31 -7.55
N ASP A 215 20.62 5.05 -8.72
CA ASP A 215 20.40 6.10 -9.75
C ASP A 215 18.95 6.30 -10.25
N GLU A 216 17.93 5.74 -9.60
CA GLU A 216 16.52 6.17 -9.84
C GLU A 216 16.16 7.37 -8.95
N ALA A 217 16.99 8.41 -8.98
CA ALA A 217 16.53 9.74 -8.67
C ALA A 217 15.99 10.36 -9.97
N PRO A 218 14.67 10.54 -10.16
CA PRO A 218 14.23 11.50 -11.16
C PRO A 218 14.93 12.84 -10.87
N PRO A 219 15.45 13.55 -11.90
CA PRO A 219 16.02 14.87 -11.69
C PRO A 219 14.98 15.72 -10.97
N ASP A 220 15.42 16.46 -9.94
CA ASP A 220 14.59 17.40 -9.18
C ASP A 220 13.85 18.32 -10.17
N ASP A 221 12.60 17.97 -10.50
CA ASP A 221 11.68 18.92 -11.10
C ASP A 221 11.39 19.94 -10.01
N GLU A 222 11.72 21.18 -10.34
CA GLU A 222 11.72 22.34 -9.47
C GLU A 222 10.37 22.47 -8.72
N ASP A 223 10.44 22.49 -7.38
CA ASP A 223 9.34 22.75 -6.42
C ASP A 223 8.31 21.63 -6.21
N ASP A 224 8.74 20.44 -5.76
CA ASP A 224 7.82 19.42 -5.23
C ASP A 224 8.14 19.05 -3.78
N GLY A 225 7.13 19.15 -2.90
CA GLY A 225 7.23 19.10 -1.44
C GLY A 225 7.87 17.82 -0.91
N LYS A 226 9.20 17.79 -0.87
CA LYS A 226 10.04 16.75 -0.29
C LYS A 226 9.67 16.59 1.19
N PHE A 227 8.99 15.49 1.52
CA PHE A 227 8.58 15.19 2.88
C PHE A 227 9.77 14.60 3.65
N GLU A 228 10.43 15.42 4.46
CA GLU A 228 11.25 14.93 5.56
C GLU A 228 10.30 14.43 6.67
N THR A 229 9.87 13.16 6.58
CA THR A 229 9.17 12.46 7.68
C THR A 229 10.13 11.64 8.53
N SER A 230 11.40 12.06 8.62
CA SER A 230 12.40 11.43 9.50
C SER A 230 11.99 11.42 10.98
N ASP A 231 10.92 12.14 11.34
CA ASP A 231 10.29 12.13 12.66
C ASP A 231 9.20 11.06 12.87
N THR A 232 8.69 10.39 11.81
CA THR A 232 7.80 9.23 11.97
C THR A 232 8.59 7.92 12.19
N ASP A 233 9.87 7.91 11.84
CA ASP A 233 10.74 6.72 11.84
C ASP A 233 11.40 6.41 13.20
N ARG A 234 10.96 7.07 14.28
CA ARG A 234 11.36 6.73 15.64
C ARG A 234 10.14 6.71 16.51
N GLY A 235 9.61 5.52 16.77
CA GLY A 235 8.51 5.20 17.68
C GLY A 235 8.61 5.84 19.08
N LYS A 236 8.51 7.16 19.14
CA LYS A 236 8.10 7.90 20.30
C LYS A 236 6.59 7.90 20.22
N ALA A 237 5.99 7.04 21.04
CA ALA A 237 4.60 7.20 21.43
C ALA A 237 4.34 8.69 21.66
N THR A 238 3.43 9.27 20.87
CA THR A 238 2.93 10.63 21.03
C THR A 238 2.59 10.80 22.50
N PRO A 239 3.26 11.71 23.25
CA PRO A 239 2.84 11.97 24.61
C PRO A 239 1.43 12.51 24.53
N ALA A 240 0.47 11.80 25.14
CA ALA A 240 -0.90 12.29 25.27
C ALA A 240 -0.84 13.72 25.81
N ALA A 241 -1.49 14.65 25.10
CA ALA A 241 -1.59 16.04 25.50
C ALA A 241 -2.10 16.08 26.95
N ARG A 242 -1.25 16.51 27.88
CA ARG A 242 -1.68 16.77 29.26
C ARG A 242 -2.68 17.92 29.20
N ASN A 243 -3.94 17.62 29.45
CA ASN A 243 -4.96 18.62 29.76
C ASN A 243 -4.42 19.52 30.88
N SER A 244 -4.12 20.78 30.57
CA SER A 244 -3.65 21.76 31.54
C SER A 244 -4.82 22.42 32.25
N ASP A 245 -5.69 21.64 32.86
CA ASP A 245 -6.78 22.13 33.72
C ASP A 245 -6.80 21.32 35.03
N GLU A 246 -5.93 21.70 35.97
CA GLU A 246 -6.05 21.51 37.43
C GLU A 246 -5.20 22.64 38.06
N GLU A 247 -5.79 23.78 38.39
CA GLU A 247 -6.37 24.12 39.70
C GLU A 247 -5.35 24.59 40.76
N SER A 248 -5.52 25.87 41.15
CA SER A 248 -5.30 26.58 42.43
C SER A 248 -4.40 26.03 43.55
N ALA A 249 -3.86 27.03 44.29
CA ALA A 249 -3.13 27.00 45.57
C ALA A 249 -1.65 26.58 45.43
N ILE A 250 -0.66 27.35 45.88
CA ILE A 250 -0.46 27.98 47.20
C ILE A 250 0.37 29.26 47.03
#